data_AF-A0A8X6VZY4-F1
#
_entry.id   AF-A0A8X6VZY4-F1
#
_cell.length_a   1.000
_cell.length_b   1.000
_cell.length_c   1.000
_cell.angle_alpha   90.00
_cell.angle_beta   90.00
_cell.angle_gamma   90.00
#
_symmetry.space_group_name_H-M   'P 1'
#
loop_
_entity.id
_entity.type
_entity.pdbx_description
1 polymer ?
#
loop_
_entity_poly.entity_id
_entity_poly.type
_entity_poly.pdbx_seq_one_letter_code
_entity_poly.pdbx_strand_id
1 'polypeptide(L)'
;MGFLGRRLAARTLPPVTIRELRLALQDEWAAMPQQLIDTLILSMGRRCETCLAHRGFMEGRESVEDDEHSAVAENIENASEAVRKNRFKQRQGQNEKKTVLPHPPLI
;
A
#
# COMPACT_ATOMS: atom_id res chain seq x y z
N MET A 1 3.37 -12.91 -9.72
CA MET A 1 2.10 -12.21 -9.45
C MET A 1 2.02 -11.81 -7.97
N GLY A 2 1.85 -10.52 -7.68
CA GLY A 2 1.76 -9.97 -6.31
C GLY A 2 0.45 -10.30 -5.58
N PHE A 3 0.32 -9.88 -4.31
CA PHE A 3 -0.83 -10.20 -3.44
C PHE A 3 -2.19 -9.82 -4.04
N LEU A 4 -2.32 -8.62 -4.61
CA LEU A 4 -3.54 -8.17 -5.29
C LEU A 4 -3.92 -9.03 -6.49
N GLY A 5 -2.94 -9.40 -7.32
CA GLY A 5 -3.18 -10.25 -8.51
C GLY A 5 -3.68 -11.63 -8.14
N ARG A 6 -3.17 -12.22 -7.05
CA ARG A 6 -3.66 -13.51 -6.54
C ARG A 6 -5.09 -13.42 -6.02
N ARG A 7 -5.42 -12.37 -5.25
CA ARG A 7 -6.78 -12.18 -4.74
C ARG A 7 -7.78 -11.92 -5.85
N LEU A 8 -7.39 -11.13 -6.85
CA LEU A 8 -8.23 -10.86 -8.03
C LEU A 8 -8.53 -12.14 -8.82
N ALA A 9 -7.53 -13.01 -9.02
CA ALA A 9 -7.70 -14.29 -9.71
C ALA A 9 -8.54 -15.30 -8.90
N ALA A 10 -8.58 -15.18 -7.58
CA ALA A 10 -9.37 -16.03 -6.69
C ALA A 10 -10.82 -15.57 -6.50
N ARG A 11 -11.24 -14.44 -7.12
CA ARG A 11 -12.62 -13.97 -7.02
C ARG A 11 -13.57 -14.93 -7.73
N THR A 12 -14.67 -15.26 -7.06
CA THR A 12 -15.74 -16.14 -7.58
C THR A 12 -16.41 -15.58 -8.84
N LEU A 13 -16.50 -14.25 -8.96
CA LEU A 13 -16.94 -13.58 -10.17
C LEU A 13 -15.75 -12.87 -10.81
N PRO A 14 -15.27 -13.33 -11.98
CA PRO A 14 -14.25 -12.59 -12.70
C PRO A 14 -14.85 -11.25 -13.16
N PRO A 15 -14.17 -10.12 -12.91
CA PRO A 15 -14.66 -8.83 -13.38
C PRO A 15 -14.67 -8.82 -14.90
N VAL A 16 -15.84 -8.58 -15.49
CA VAL A 16 -16.06 -8.64 -16.95
C VAL A 16 -15.92 -7.25 -17.57
N THR A 17 -16.12 -6.20 -16.76
CA THR A 17 -16.02 -4.80 -17.19
C THR A 17 -14.87 -4.06 -16.50
N ILE A 18 -14.33 -3.02 -17.17
CA ILE A 18 -13.29 -2.13 -16.58
C ILE A 18 -13.78 -1.51 -15.26
N ARG A 19 -15.07 -1.21 -15.16
CA ARG A 19 -15.69 -0.66 -13.94
C ARG A 19 -15.63 -1.65 -12.78
N GLU A 20 -16.00 -2.91 -13.03
CA GLU A 20 -15.93 -3.98 -12.03
C GLU A 20 -14.50 -4.28 -11.63
N LEU A 21 -13.55 -4.30 -12.58
CA LEU A 21 -12.14 -4.49 -12.28
C LEU A 21 -11.62 -3.39 -11.36
N ARG A 22 -11.98 -2.13 -11.63
CA ARG A 22 -11.61 -0.99 -10.78
C ARG A 22 -12.18 -1.12 -9.37
N LEU A 23 -13.44 -1.52 -9.24
CA LEU A 23 -14.07 -1.74 -7.93
C LEU A 23 -13.43 -2.92 -7.19
N ALA A 24 -13.22 -4.05 -7.88
CA ALA A 24 -12.56 -5.22 -7.32
C ALA A 24 -11.17 -4.86 -6.79
N LEU A 25 -10.35 -4.13 -7.55
CA LEU A 25 -9.03 -3.67 -7.09
C LEU A 25 -9.12 -2.75 -5.88
N GLN A 26 -10.10 -1.85 -5.84
CA GLN A 26 -10.31 -0.98 -4.68
C GLN A 26 -10.76 -1.77 -3.44
N ASP A 27 -11.63 -2.76 -3.60
CA ASP A 27 -12.09 -3.62 -2.51
C ASP A 27 -10.96 -4.49 -1.98
N GLU A 28 -10.19 -5.14 -2.88
CA GLU A 28 -9.01 -5.92 -2.49
C GLU A 28 -7.96 -5.04 -1.80
N TRP A 29 -7.74 -3.83 -2.33
CA TRP A 29 -6.88 -2.83 -1.71
C TRP A 29 -7.41 -2.35 -0.37
N ALA A 30 -8.73 -2.27 -0.13
CA ALA A 30 -9.32 -1.88 1.15
C ALA A 30 -9.34 -3.03 2.17
N ALA A 31 -9.35 -4.29 1.68
CA ALA A 31 -9.38 -5.52 2.47
C ALA A 31 -7.98 -6.06 2.84
N MET A 32 -6.90 -5.51 2.29
CA MET A 32 -5.53 -5.90 2.65
C MET A 32 -5.24 -5.66 4.16
N PRO A 33 -4.61 -6.60 4.88
CA PRO A 33 -4.21 -6.35 6.27
C PRO A 33 -3.17 -5.22 6.34
N GLN A 34 -3.31 -4.30 7.29
CA GLN A 34 -2.33 -3.21 7.46
C GLN A 34 -0.93 -3.75 7.79
N GLN A 35 -0.85 -4.83 8.56
CA GLN A 35 0.40 -5.54 8.87
C GLN A 35 1.13 -6.03 7.61
N LEU A 36 0.40 -6.43 6.57
CA LEU A 36 1.01 -6.84 5.31
C LEU A 36 1.62 -5.64 4.58
N ILE A 37 0.94 -4.51 4.58
CA ILE A 37 1.45 -3.25 4.01
C ILE A 37 2.71 -2.82 4.74
N ASP A 38 2.69 -2.84 6.06
CA ASP A 38 3.82 -2.44 6.91
C ASP A 38 5.01 -3.38 6.68
N THR A 39 4.78 -4.69 6.62
CA THR A 39 5.81 -5.69 6.30
C THR A 39 6.44 -5.44 4.92
N LEU A 40 5.62 -5.11 3.92
CA LEU A 40 6.11 -4.81 2.57
C LEU A 40 6.99 -3.57 2.56
N ILE A 41 6.54 -2.48 3.20
CA ILE A 41 7.30 -1.22 3.29
C ILE A 41 8.63 -1.44 4.02
N LEU A 42 8.63 -2.15 5.16
CA LEU A 42 9.85 -2.50 5.88
C LEU A 42 10.79 -3.40 5.05
N SER A 43 10.25 -4.32 4.25
CA SER A 43 11.06 -5.16 3.34
C SER A 43 11.69 -4.36 2.20
N MET A 44 11.06 -3.25 1.79
CA MET A 44 11.61 -2.35 0.77
C MET A 44 12.66 -1.44 1.37
N GLY A 45 12.42 -0.93 2.59
CA GLY A 45 13.41 -0.23 3.39
C GLY A 45 14.72 -0.99 3.52
N ARG A 46 14.66 -2.23 4.03
CA ARG A 46 15.84 -3.10 4.16
C ARG A 46 16.57 -3.36 2.84
N ARG A 47 15.83 -3.48 1.74
CA ARG A 47 16.43 -3.65 0.40
C ARG A 47 17.12 -2.38 -0.07
N CYS A 48 16.53 -1.21 0.19
CA CYS A 48 17.16 0.08 -0.09
C CYS A 48 18.43 0.28 0.74
N GLU A 49 18.40 -0.02 2.04
CA GLU A 49 19.59 0.00 2.93
C GLU A 49 20.69 -0.91 2.39
N THR A 50 20.34 -2.14 2.02
CA THR A 50 21.30 -3.11 1.44
C THR A 50 21.92 -2.56 0.14
N CYS A 51 21.11 -1.96 -0.74
CA CYS A 51 21.61 -1.32 -1.97
C CYS A 51 22.54 -0.13 -1.70
N LEU A 52 22.23 0.68 -0.68
CA LEU A 52 23.06 1.83 -0.27
C LEU A 52 24.37 1.35 0.33
N ALA A 53 24.34 0.36 1.23
CA ALA A 53 25.53 -0.25 1.82
C ALA A 53 26.46 -0.85 0.75
N HIS A 54 25.91 -1.56 -0.25
CA HIS A 54 26.69 -2.03 -1.39
C HIS A 54 27.30 -0.88 -2.21
N ARG A 55 26.59 0.24 -2.37
CA ARG A 55 27.10 1.43 -3.06
C ARG A 55 28.25 2.08 -2.28
N GLY A 56 28.09 2.23 -0.96
CA GLY A 56 29.14 2.76 -0.07
C GLY A 56 30.40 1.91 -0.03
N PHE A 57 30.24 0.57 -0.07
CA PHE A 57 31.35 -0.38 -0.16
C PHE A 57 32.14 -0.24 -1.48
N MET A 58 31.47 0.03 -2.60
CA MET A 58 32.16 0.31 -3.88
C MET A 58 32.82 1.69 -3.92
N GLU A 59 32.34 2.65 -3.12
CA GLU A 59 32.79 4.05 -3.15
C GLU A 59 33.84 4.38 -2.06
N GLY A 60 34.24 3.41 -1.23
CA GLY A 60 35.36 3.54 -0.29
C GLY A 60 35.18 4.63 0.77
N ARG A 61 33.94 4.94 1.19
CA ARG A 61 33.67 5.88 2.28
C ARG A 61 33.53 5.14 3.61
N GLU A 62 34.53 5.34 4.46
CA GLU A 62 34.47 5.02 5.89
C GLU A 62 33.63 6.10 6.61
N SER A 63 32.67 5.69 7.44
CA SER A 63 31.95 6.50 8.45
C SER A 63 30.99 7.62 8.01
N VAL A 64 29.85 7.26 7.36
CA VAL A 64 28.57 8.03 7.39
C VAL A 64 27.40 7.09 7.72
N GLU A 65 27.61 6.19 8.67
CA GLU A 65 26.67 5.08 8.91
C GLU A 65 25.46 5.49 9.76
N ASP A 66 25.55 6.56 10.56
CA ASP A 66 24.45 6.94 11.46
C ASP A 66 23.40 7.88 10.81
N ASP A 67 23.84 8.85 9.98
CA ASP A 67 22.93 9.85 9.41
C ASP A 67 22.07 9.30 8.26
N GLU A 68 22.65 8.48 7.37
CA GLU A 68 21.89 7.92 6.24
C GLU A 68 20.90 6.84 6.67
N HIS A 69 21.26 5.98 7.62
CA HIS A 69 20.35 4.95 8.13
C HIS A 69 19.17 5.58 8.89
N SER A 70 19.42 6.67 9.63
CA SER A 70 18.37 7.47 10.28
C SER A 70 17.42 8.09 9.24
N ALA A 71 17.96 8.72 8.19
CA ALA A 71 17.15 9.30 7.12
C ALA A 71 16.34 8.25 6.35
N VAL A 72 16.88 7.05 6.12
CA VAL A 72 16.15 5.96 5.47
C VAL A 72 15.03 5.44 6.36
N ALA A 73 15.28 5.26 7.66
CA ALA A 73 14.26 4.86 8.63
C ALA A 73 13.10 5.87 8.71
N GLU A 74 13.42 7.17 8.77
CA GLU A 74 12.43 8.24 8.77
C GLU A 74 11.59 8.24 7.48
N ASN A 75 12.24 8.06 6.32
CA ASN A 75 11.54 7.97 5.03
C ASN A 75 10.59 6.76 4.95
N ILE A 76 10.99 5.61 5.51
CA ILE A 76 10.17 4.40 5.59
C ILE A 76 8.93 4.65 6.46
N GLU A 77 9.10 5.27 7.61
CA GLU A 77 8.00 5.58 8.54
C GLU A 77 7.03 6.60 7.92
N ASN A 78 7.56 7.67 7.34
CA ASN A 78 6.78 8.68 6.60
C ASN A 78 6.00 8.06 5.44
N ALA A 79 6.61 7.15 4.68
CA ALA A 79 5.93 6.42 3.61
C ALA A 79 4.81 5.51 4.16
N SER A 80 5.07 4.81 5.28
CA SER A 80 4.09 3.97 5.94
C SER A 80 2.88 4.77 6.41
N GLU A 81 3.11 5.92 7.06
CA GLU A 81 2.05 6.85 7.45
C GLU A 81 1.28 7.39 6.25
N ALA A 82 1.96 7.78 5.17
CA ALA A 82 1.31 8.30 3.97
C ALA A 82 0.37 7.25 3.36
N VAL A 83 0.80 5.99 3.30
CA VAL A 83 -0.05 4.88 2.83
C VAL A 83 -1.25 4.67 3.76
N ARG A 84 -1.06 4.72 5.09
CA ARG A 84 -2.16 4.64 6.06
C ARG A 84 -3.18 5.77 5.88
N LYS A 85 -2.70 7.02 5.77
CA LYS A 85 -3.53 8.23 5.59
C LYS A 85 -4.32 8.17 4.28
N ASN A 86 -3.67 7.81 3.16
CA ASN A 86 -4.33 7.68 1.86
C ASN A 86 -5.41 6.60 1.88
N ARG A 87 -5.13 5.47 2.53
CA ARG A 87 -6.08 4.36 2.63
C ARG A 87 -7.27 4.69 3.52
N PHE A 88 -7.05 5.43 4.60
CA PHE A 88 -8.12 5.94 5.45
C PHE A 88 -9.04 6.89 4.67
N LYS A 89 -8.47 7.86 3.95
CA LYS A 89 -9.24 8.78 3.08
C LYS A 89 -10.04 8.03 2.02
N GLN A 90 -9.46 7.00 1.41
CA GLN A 90 -10.15 6.17 0.42
C GLN A 90 -11.35 5.40 1.02
N ARG A 91 -11.22 4.90 2.26
CA ARG A 91 -12.34 4.27 2.98
C ARG A 91 -13.46 5.25 3.32
N GLN A 92 -13.12 6.48 3.74
CA GLN A 92 -14.10 7.53 4.02
C GLN A 92 -14.89 7.89 2.75
N GLY A 93 -14.19 8.15 1.64
CA GLY A 93 -14.83 8.47 0.36
C GLY A 93 -15.63 7.31 -0.27
N GLN A 94 -15.43 6.06 0.18
CA GLN A 94 -16.29 4.93 -0.18
C GLN A 94 -17.54 4.85 0.73
N ASN A 95 -17.41 5.22 2.01
CA ASN A 95 -18.52 5.20 2.97
C ASN A 95 -19.56 6.29 2.63
N GLU A 96 -19.09 7.49 2.28
CA GLU A 96 -19.93 8.61 1.84
C GLU A 96 -20.70 8.32 0.54
N LYS A 97 -20.18 7.45 -0.32
CA LYS A 97 -20.85 7.06 -1.58
C LYS A 97 -21.90 5.95 -1.37
N LYS A 98 -21.83 5.18 -0.28
CA LYS A 98 -22.80 4.12 0.04
C LYS A 98 -24.02 4.64 0.80
N THR A 99 -23.90 5.74 1.52
CA THR A 99 -25.00 6.37 2.27
C THR A 99 -25.98 7.17 1.41
N VAL A 100 -25.73 7.29 0.09
CA VAL A 100 -26.62 7.97 -0.87
C VAL A 100 -27.35 6.93 -1.72
N LEU A 101 -28.21 6.13 -1.10
CA LEU A 101 -29.27 5.43 -1.82
C LEU A 101 -30.59 5.78 -1.12
N PRO A 102 -31.49 6.58 -1.73
CA PRO A 102 -32.78 6.84 -1.12
C PRO A 102 -33.56 5.52 -1.09
N HIS A 103 -34.10 5.17 0.07
CA HIS A 103 -35.13 4.15 0.15
C HIS A 103 -36.25 4.52 -0.86
N PRO A 104 -36.70 3.58 -1.71
CA PRO A 104 -37.85 3.87 -2.57
C PRO A 104 -39.04 4.19 -1.67
N PRO A 105 -39.84 5.23 -1.97
CA PRO A 105 -41.05 5.49 -1.23
C PRO A 105 -41.95 4.27 -1.33
N LEU A 106 -42.36 3.74 -0.18
CA LEU A 106 -43.44 2.77 -0.10
C LEU A 106 -44.69 3.47 -0.64
N ILE A 107 -45.24 2.93 -1.73
CA ILE A 107 -46.56 3.29 -2.27
C ILE A 107 -47.62 2.99 -1.21
#